data_AF-A0A9D4PIL9-F1
#
_entry.id   AF-A0A9D4PIL9-F1
#
_cell.length_a   1.000
_cell.length_b   1.000
_cell.length_c   1.000
_cell.angle_alpha   90.00
_cell.angle_beta   90.00
_cell.angle_gamma   90.00
#
_symmetry.space_group_name_H-M   'P 1'
#
loop_
_entity.id
_entity.type
_entity.pdbx_description
1 polymer ?
#
loop_
_entity_poly.entity_id
_entity_poly.type
_entity_poly.pdbx_seq_one_letter_code
_entity_poly.pdbx_strand_id
1 'polypeptide(L)'
;MLWPTTWFLFLLPCTAEQQQPTPSARTGGQDDRMLRQQLPSPPSPPPPVPVPRPNFCQKPYNQSHVMCKDDPYQTCTTYFTNASFMNTRILWAHNHYRSHLALGRLADYPSAGNMLEMRWDDELARVAEAKGRLCATRTGDVRSPNDPLYGTNDFPDVGLNVYTEWGSHQTTPIIWRVVVRNWFDENVALPRKQILEYNDAPYTENFVQLVAADTYALGCSYTRNYMPDMAPQANLFLYVCFYGPKAPSAGKPVYQPAPYCSLCPEDTTCDVPTGLCVLRGKKPGATRPPPDRSFEHPPEHKKDGDMGSYDREHADDSATEAVAVMSPLVAAAISIHRWRQGVD
;
A
#
# COMPACT_ATOMS: atom_id res chain seq x y z
N MET A 1 -21.64 70.40 26.95
CA MET A 1 -21.53 69.94 28.34
C MET A 1 -21.06 68.48 28.32
N LEU A 2 -20.07 68.17 29.18
CA LEU A 2 -19.69 66.85 29.70
C LEU A 2 -18.93 65.85 28.78
N TRP A 3 -17.60 65.99 28.82
CA TRP A 3 -16.47 65.06 29.08
C TRP A 3 -16.63 63.51 29.07
N PRO A 4 -15.48 62.77 28.95
CA PRO A 4 -15.25 61.65 28.01
C PRO A 4 -14.96 60.29 28.70
N THR A 5 -14.71 59.24 27.91
CA THR A 5 -13.77 58.16 28.29
C THR A 5 -13.11 57.53 27.06
N THR A 6 -11.79 57.68 26.95
CA THR A 6 -10.86 56.85 26.15
C THR A 6 -10.08 55.96 27.10
N TRP A 7 -9.85 54.69 26.73
CA TRP A 7 -8.91 53.80 27.42
C TRP A 7 -7.95 53.18 26.40
N PHE A 8 -6.69 53.59 26.49
CA PHE A 8 -5.54 52.93 25.88
C PHE A 8 -5.06 51.82 26.84
N LEU A 9 -4.88 50.60 26.34
CA LEU A 9 -4.21 49.52 27.07
C LEU A 9 -2.73 49.47 26.66
N PHE A 10 -1.88 49.68 27.67
CA PHE A 10 -0.43 49.58 27.61
C PHE A 10 0.03 48.12 27.63
N LEU A 11 1.07 47.84 26.84
CA LEU A 11 1.90 46.65 26.93
C LEU A 11 2.78 46.71 28.20
N LEU A 12 2.83 45.63 28.97
CA LEU A 12 3.84 45.38 30.00
C LEU A 12 4.45 43.98 29.77
N PRO A 13 5.78 43.83 29.72
CA PRO A 13 6.45 42.54 29.66
C PRO A 13 6.61 41.94 31.07
N CYS A 14 6.25 40.68 31.24
CA CYS A 14 6.55 39.90 32.44
C CYS A 14 7.99 39.41 32.42
N THR A 15 8.77 39.82 33.43
CA THR A 15 10.04 39.21 33.84
C THR A 15 9.75 38.06 34.81
N ALA A 16 10.28 36.87 34.54
CA ALA A 16 10.25 35.73 35.47
C ALA A 16 11.64 35.50 36.07
N GLU A 17 11.66 35.56 37.40
CA GLU A 17 12.80 35.54 38.31
C GLU A 17 13.32 34.10 38.54
N GLN A 18 14.64 33.91 38.54
CA GLN A 18 15.27 32.63 38.87
C GLN A 18 15.29 32.40 40.38
N GLN A 19 14.68 31.31 40.84
CA GLN A 19 14.83 30.81 42.22
C GLN A 19 15.89 29.69 42.26
N GLN A 20 16.94 29.92 43.04
CA GLN A 20 17.92 28.91 43.47
C GLN A 20 17.36 28.08 44.63
N PRO A 21 17.61 26.75 44.69
CA PRO A 21 17.27 25.96 45.87
C PRO A 21 18.44 25.85 46.87
N THR A 22 18.15 26.09 48.15
CA THR A 22 19.03 25.84 49.31
C THR A 22 19.02 24.37 49.75
N PRO A 23 20.09 23.86 50.39
CA PRO A 23 20.28 22.44 50.65
C PRO A 23 19.62 21.99 51.97
N SER A 24 19.05 20.79 51.99
CA SER A 24 18.66 20.10 53.22
C SER A 24 19.30 18.71 53.31
N ALA A 25 19.51 18.30 54.55
CA ALA A 25 20.59 17.46 55.04
C ALA A 25 20.41 15.94 54.82
N ARG A 26 21.56 15.24 54.85
CA ARG A 26 21.73 13.78 54.91
C ARG A 26 21.14 13.15 56.16
N THR A 27 20.49 12.00 55.98
CA THR A 27 20.64 10.74 56.75
C THR A 27 20.32 9.61 55.76
N GLY A 28 21.24 8.76 55.32
CA GLY A 28 21.82 7.66 56.10
C GLY A 28 21.16 6.34 55.65
N GLY A 29 21.80 5.59 54.74
CA GLY A 29 21.36 4.27 54.27
C GLY A 29 22.32 3.72 53.22
N GLN A 30 22.89 2.55 53.50
CA GLN A 30 24.10 2.00 52.92
C GLN A 30 23.93 1.42 51.51
N ASP A 31 24.92 1.71 50.67
CA ASP A 31 25.69 0.76 49.85
C ASP A 31 24.94 -0.26 48.95
N ASP A 32 24.46 0.23 47.80
CA ASP A 32 24.00 -0.63 46.68
C ASP A 32 24.59 -0.18 45.32
N ARG A 33 25.71 0.54 45.35
CA ARG A 33 26.31 1.19 44.16
C ARG A 33 27.64 0.59 43.71
N MET A 34 28.14 -0.47 44.35
CA MET A 34 29.45 -1.06 44.01
C MET A 34 29.42 -2.48 43.42
N LEU A 35 28.25 -3.01 42.99
CA LEU A 35 28.16 -4.33 42.33
C LEU A 35 27.58 -4.33 40.90
N ARG A 36 27.50 -3.17 40.23
CA ARG A 36 27.03 -3.06 38.82
C ARG A 36 28.10 -2.69 37.81
N GLN A 37 29.38 -2.71 38.18
CA GLN A 37 30.48 -2.50 37.23
C GLN A 37 31.25 -3.80 37.06
N GLN A 38 30.83 -4.63 36.07
CA GLN A 38 31.68 -5.59 35.31
C GLN A 38 30.84 -6.67 34.57
N LEU A 39 29.76 -6.29 33.90
CA LEU A 39 29.22 -7.15 32.82
C LEU A 39 29.61 -6.53 31.47
N PRO A 40 30.42 -7.22 30.65
CA PRO A 40 30.73 -6.74 29.32
C PRO A 40 29.42 -6.62 28.53
N SER A 41 29.25 -5.49 27.84
CA SER A 41 28.15 -5.29 26.90
C SER A 41 28.13 -6.44 25.88
N PRO A 42 26.96 -6.99 25.53
CA PRO A 42 26.87 -8.02 24.51
C PRO A 42 27.50 -7.49 23.20
N PRO A 43 28.22 -8.33 22.45
CA PRO A 43 28.81 -7.90 21.20
C PRO A 43 27.70 -7.38 20.28
N SER A 44 27.94 -6.21 19.68
CA SER A 44 27.08 -5.67 18.64
C SER A 44 26.86 -6.74 17.56
N PRO A 45 25.63 -6.93 17.06
CA PRO A 45 25.39 -7.87 15.97
C PRO A 45 26.32 -7.53 14.80
N PRO A 46 26.86 -8.54 14.11
CA PRO A 46 27.69 -8.29 12.94
C PRO A 46 26.88 -7.44 11.94
N PRO A 47 27.53 -6.49 11.24
CA PRO A 47 26.86 -5.76 10.18
C PRO A 47 26.25 -6.77 9.20
N PRO A 48 25.03 -6.53 8.68
CA PRO A 48 24.42 -7.43 7.71
C PRO A 48 25.40 -7.63 6.55
N VAL A 49 25.72 -8.89 6.26
CA VAL A 49 26.55 -9.25 5.11
C VAL A 49 25.89 -8.60 3.88
N PRO A 50 26.60 -7.77 3.10
CA PRO A 50 26.04 -7.19 1.90
C PRO A 50 25.61 -8.33 0.98
N VAL A 51 24.31 -8.50 0.77
CA VAL A 51 23.81 -9.42 -0.25
C VAL A 51 24.37 -8.92 -1.58
N PRO A 52 25.10 -9.76 -2.34
CA PRO A 52 25.60 -9.35 -3.65
C PRO A 52 24.44 -8.81 -4.47
N ARG A 53 24.56 -7.58 -4.98
CA ARG A 53 23.53 -7.02 -5.86
C ARG A 53 23.41 -7.94 -7.07
N PRO A 54 22.21 -8.42 -7.42
CA PRO A 54 22.02 -9.21 -8.63
C PRO A 54 22.53 -8.42 -9.84
N ASN A 55 23.34 -9.05 -10.68
CA ASN A 55 23.84 -8.41 -11.89
C ASN A 55 22.81 -8.59 -13.02
N PHE A 56 21.75 -7.79 -12.98
CA PHE A 56 20.70 -7.77 -14.01
C PHE A 56 21.21 -7.36 -15.40
N CYS A 57 22.44 -6.84 -15.49
CA CYS A 57 22.99 -6.25 -16.71
C CYS A 57 23.79 -7.23 -17.55
N GLN A 58 23.79 -8.49 -17.13
CA GLN A 58 24.32 -9.63 -17.87
C GLN A 58 23.17 -10.52 -18.35
N LYS A 59 23.50 -11.59 -19.09
CA LYS A 59 22.49 -12.53 -19.59
C LYS A 59 21.67 -13.10 -18.40
N PRO A 60 20.35 -13.28 -18.55
CA PRO A 60 19.58 -13.18 -19.80
C PRO A 60 19.10 -11.76 -20.16
N TYR A 61 19.13 -10.80 -19.25
CA TYR A 61 18.43 -9.52 -19.43
C TYR A 61 19.27 -8.42 -20.09
N ASN A 62 20.60 -8.45 -19.93
CA ASN A 62 21.54 -7.48 -20.51
C ASN A 62 21.11 -6.00 -20.26
N GLN A 63 21.41 -5.09 -21.18
CA GLN A 63 21.07 -3.67 -21.14
C GLN A 63 19.56 -3.36 -21.28
N SER A 64 18.73 -4.38 -21.53
CA SER A 64 17.29 -4.20 -21.69
C SER A 64 16.53 -4.15 -20.36
N HIS A 65 17.19 -4.52 -19.25
CA HIS A 65 16.58 -4.53 -17.92
C HIS A 65 16.45 -3.12 -17.31
N VAL A 66 15.39 -2.86 -16.53
CA VAL A 66 15.16 -1.54 -15.92
C VAL A 66 16.30 -1.11 -15.00
N MET A 67 16.92 -2.08 -14.33
CA MET A 67 18.02 -1.86 -13.39
C MET A 67 19.36 -1.59 -14.08
N CYS A 68 19.40 -1.65 -15.42
CA CYS A 68 20.62 -1.54 -16.22
C CYS A 68 20.62 -0.36 -17.17
N LYS A 69 19.49 0.33 -17.29
CA LYS A 69 19.42 1.57 -18.03
C LYS A 69 20.19 2.63 -17.24
N ASP A 70 21.34 3.03 -17.78
CA ASP A 70 22.08 4.20 -17.32
C ASP A 70 21.19 5.43 -17.58
N ASP A 71 20.60 5.93 -16.50
CA ASP A 71 19.90 7.21 -16.44
C ASP A 71 18.92 7.54 -17.59
N PRO A 72 17.79 6.81 -17.71
CA PRO A 72 16.60 7.32 -18.40
C PRO A 72 15.87 8.42 -17.59
N TYR A 73 16.43 8.87 -16.46
CA TYR A 73 15.77 9.60 -15.38
C TYR A 73 15.74 11.13 -15.56
N GLN A 74 16.21 11.64 -16.70
CA GLN A 74 16.26 13.08 -16.98
C GLN A 74 14.91 13.73 -17.33
N THR A 75 13.80 12.99 -17.33
CA THR A 75 12.51 13.55 -17.74
C THR A 75 11.67 14.12 -16.60
N CYS A 76 11.96 13.80 -15.33
CA CYS A 76 11.28 14.38 -14.19
C CYS A 76 12.12 14.33 -12.90
N THR A 77 11.80 15.19 -11.92
CA THR A 77 12.41 15.09 -10.58
C THR A 77 11.59 14.15 -9.71
N THR A 78 12.11 12.95 -9.40
CA THR A 78 11.42 11.95 -8.60
C THR A 78 11.75 12.07 -7.11
N TYR A 79 10.72 12.04 -6.27
CA TYR A 79 10.82 11.98 -4.82
C TYR A 79 10.27 10.64 -4.33
N PHE A 80 11.10 9.91 -3.59
CA PHE A 80 10.73 8.62 -3.00
C PHE A 80 10.18 8.83 -1.61
N THR A 81 9.10 8.12 -1.29
CA THR A 81 8.87 7.73 0.09
C THR A 81 9.29 6.27 0.20
N ASN A 82 9.99 5.95 1.29
CA ASN A 82 10.51 4.61 1.48
C ASN A 82 9.32 3.65 1.67
N ALA A 83 8.94 2.93 0.60
CA ALA A 83 7.89 1.93 0.66
C ALA A 83 8.21 0.81 1.66
N SER A 84 9.48 0.61 2.03
CA SER A 84 9.89 -0.29 3.12
C SER A 84 9.26 0.10 4.47
N PHE A 85 9.03 1.39 4.73
CA PHE A 85 8.28 1.83 5.93
C PHE A 85 6.80 1.40 5.89
N MET A 86 6.25 1.23 4.69
CA MET A 86 4.84 0.88 4.47
C MET A 86 4.63 -0.58 4.05
N ASN A 87 5.71 -1.38 3.90
CA ASN A 87 5.67 -2.73 3.34
C ASN A 87 4.61 -3.61 4.04
N THR A 88 4.54 -3.52 5.35
CA THR A 88 3.63 -4.28 6.20
C THR A 88 2.18 -3.89 5.93
N ARG A 89 1.91 -2.60 5.69
CA ARG A 89 0.56 -2.10 5.38
C ARG A 89 0.13 -2.48 3.97
N ILE A 90 1.05 -2.41 3.01
CA ILE A 90 0.79 -2.81 1.62
C ILE A 90 0.52 -4.31 1.55
N LEU A 91 1.39 -5.11 2.17
CA LEU A 91 1.27 -6.56 2.22
C LEU A 91 -0.02 -6.99 2.93
N TRP A 92 -0.33 -6.36 4.06
CA TRP A 92 -1.58 -6.61 4.77
C TRP A 92 -2.80 -6.34 3.89
N ALA A 93 -2.82 -5.24 3.13
CA ALA A 93 -3.95 -4.90 2.28
C ALA A 93 -4.16 -5.95 1.17
N HIS A 94 -3.07 -6.41 0.54
CA HIS A 94 -3.13 -7.47 -0.45
C HIS A 94 -3.67 -8.78 0.15
N ASN A 95 -3.09 -9.24 1.26
CA ASN A 95 -3.50 -10.49 1.91
C ASN A 95 -4.92 -10.39 2.49
N HIS A 96 -5.37 -9.21 2.91
CA HIS A 96 -6.75 -8.98 3.33
C HIS A 96 -7.75 -9.27 2.21
N TYR A 97 -7.54 -8.71 1.01
CA TYR A 97 -8.43 -8.95 -0.12
C TYR A 97 -8.33 -10.38 -0.69
N ARG A 98 -7.13 -10.96 -0.71
CA ARG A 98 -6.94 -12.38 -1.05
C ARG A 98 -7.68 -13.30 -0.09
N SER A 99 -7.59 -13.03 1.21
CA SER A 99 -8.33 -13.74 2.26
C SER A 99 -9.84 -13.59 2.09
N HIS A 100 -10.30 -12.37 1.83
CA HIS A 100 -11.72 -12.07 1.61
C HIS A 100 -12.29 -12.92 0.45
N LEU A 101 -11.58 -12.98 -0.68
CA LEU A 101 -11.96 -13.83 -1.80
C LEU A 101 -11.85 -15.32 -1.45
N ALA A 102 -10.73 -15.76 -0.85
CA ALA A 102 -10.49 -17.17 -0.55
C ALA A 102 -11.57 -17.75 0.36
N LEU A 103 -11.99 -17.00 1.39
CA LEU A 103 -13.07 -17.36 2.30
C LEU A 103 -14.48 -17.32 1.67
N GLY A 104 -14.59 -16.97 0.38
CA GLY A 104 -15.87 -16.88 -0.33
C GLY A 104 -16.73 -15.70 0.10
N ARG A 105 -16.11 -14.60 0.58
CA ARG A 105 -16.84 -13.40 1.05
C ARG A 105 -17.08 -12.37 -0.05
N LEU A 106 -16.43 -12.52 -1.20
CA LEU A 106 -16.70 -11.72 -2.39
C LEU A 106 -17.93 -12.29 -3.10
N ALA A 107 -19.01 -11.49 -3.16
CA ALA A 107 -20.26 -11.88 -3.81
C ALA A 107 -20.03 -12.32 -5.27
N ASP A 108 -20.75 -13.34 -5.73
CA ASP A 108 -20.66 -13.95 -7.06
C ASP A 108 -19.35 -14.68 -7.40
N TYR A 109 -18.32 -14.66 -6.53
CA TYR A 109 -17.07 -15.40 -6.74
C TYR A 109 -17.01 -16.67 -5.88
N PRO A 110 -16.54 -17.82 -6.40
CA PRO A 110 -16.31 -19.00 -5.59
C PRO A 110 -15.15 -18.78 -4.61
N SER A 111 -15.15 -19.52 -3.49
CA SER A 111 -13.98 -19.60 -2.63
C SER A 111 -12.78 -20.19 -3.37
N ALA A 112 -11.58 -19.86 -2.92
CA ALA A 112 -10.33 -20.33 -3.50
C ALA A 112 -9.68 -21.38 -2.60
N GLY A 113 -9.45 -22.58 -3.11
CA GLY A 113 -8.86 -23.68 -2.35
C GLY A 113 -7.34 -23.59 -2.15
N ASN A 114 -6.65 -22.86 -3.02
CA ASN A 114 -5.18 -22.87 -3.16
C ASN A 114 -4.53 -21.49 -3.00
N MET A 115 -5.23 -20.49 -2.43
CA MET A 115 -4.74 -19.11 -2.38
C MET A 115 -3.52 -18.96 -1.47
N LEU A 116 -2.33 -18.70 -2.04
CA LEU A 116 -1.13 -18.44 -1.24
C LEU A 116 -1.19 -17.10 -0.51
N GLU A 117 -0.62 -17.05 0.70
CA GLU A 117 -0.28 -15.78 1.35
C GLU A 117 0.87 -15.11 0.59
N MET A 118 0.72 -13.82 0.28
CA MET A 118 1.82 -13.04 -0.26
C MET A 118 2.83 -12.68 0.85
N ARG A 119 4.11 -12.64 0.47
CA ARG A 119 5.24 -12.15 1.28
C ARG A 119 5.94 -10.99 0.57
N TRP A 120 6.53 -10.10 1.36
CA TRP A 120 7.32 -9.01 0.81
C TRP A 120 8.62 -9.54 0.19
N ASP A 121 8.97 -8.98 -0.95
CA ASP A 121 10.20 -9.27 -1.69
C ASP A 121 10.94 -7.95 -2.00
N ASP A 122 12.16 -7.82 -1.45
CA ASP A 122 12.96 -6.62 -1.59
C ASP A 122 13.56 -6.44 -2.99
N GLU A 123 13.70 -7.52 -3.77
CA GLU A 123 14.19 -7.43 -5.15
C GLU A 123 13.10 -6.85 -6.06
N LEU A 124 11.88 -7.37 -5.96
CA LEU A 124 10.70 -6.80 -6.64
C LEU A 124 10.45 -5.35 -6.23
N ALA A 125 10.66 -5.00 -4.95
CA ALA A 125 10.48 -3.62 -4.49
C ALA A 125 11.50 -2.66 -5.12
N ARG A 126 12.76 -3.08 -5.28
CA ARG A 126 13.79 -2.30 -5.98
C ARG A 126 13.45 -2.13 -7.47
N VAL A 127 12.95 -3.18 -8.12
CA VAL A 127 12.49 -3.10 -9.50
C VAL A 127 11.30 -2.14 -9.63
N ALA A 128 10.35 -2.18 -8.69
CA ALA A 128 9.22 -1.24 -8.63
C ALA A 128 9.71 0.21 -8.51
N GLU A 129 10.69 0.47 -7.65
CA GLU A 129 11.31 1.78 -7.48
C GLU A 129 11.96 2.27 -8.79
N ALA A 130 12.67 1.38 -9.48
CA ALA A 130 13.30 1.68 -10.77
C ALA A 130 12.26 1.99 -11.86
N LYS A 131 11.12 1.30 -11.88
CA LYS A 131 9.99 1.67 -12.76
C LYS A 131 9.43 3.05 -12.41
N GLY A 132 9.29 3.35 -11.11
CA GLY A 132 8.82 4.66 -10.64
C GLY A 132 9.67 5.83 -11.14
N ARG A 133 10.97 5.60 -11.34
CA ARG A 133 11.94 6.58 -11.89
C ARG A 133 11.79 6.83 -13.38
N LEU A 134 11.10 5.98 -14.14
CA LEU A 134 10.95 6.16 -15.58
C LEU A 134 9.99 7.29 -15.96
N CYS A 135 9.30 7.91 -14.98
CA CYS A 135 8.42 9.06 -15.20
C CYS A 135 7.41 8.83 -16.35
N ALA A 136 6.88 7.61 -16.48
CA ALA A 136 6.23 7.13 -17.70
C ALA A 136 4.90 7.84 -18.03
N THR A 137 4.98 9.05 -18.60
CA THR A 137 3.80 9.77 -19.13
C THR A 137 4.05 10.60 -20.40
N ARG A 138 5.26 10.68 -20.96
CA ARG A 138 5.41 11.35 -22.29
C ARG A 138 4.64 10.62 -23.42
N THR A 139 4.32 9.33 -23.22
CA THR A 139 3.50 8.52 -24.13
C THR A 139 2.09 8.21 -23.59
N GLY A 140 1.76 8.65 -22.37
CA GLY A 140 0.50 8.35 -21.69
C GLY A 140 0.32 6.88 -21.23
N ASP A 141 1.31 6.00 -21.49
CA ASP A 141 1.19 4.57 -21.22
C ASP A 141 2.15 4.12 -20.10
N VAL A 142 1.57 3.75 -18.96
CA VAL A 142 2.28 3.19 -17.80
C VAL A 142 2.57 1.69 -17.94
N ARG A 143 2.03 1.04 -18.98
CA ARG A 143 2.21 -0.36 -19.37
C ARG A 143 2.67 -0.46 -20.83
N SER A 144 3.75 0.24 -21.18
CA SER A 144 4.20 0.30 -22.58
C SER A 144 4.79 -1.03 -23.06
N PRO A 145 4.47 -1.51 -24.29
CA PRO A 145 5.19 -2.62 -24.92
C PRO A 145 6.69 -2.36 -25.12
N ASN A 146 7.12 -1.09 -25.06
CA ASN A 146 8.52 -0.68 -25.16
C ASN A 146 9.19 -0.55 -23.77
N ASP A 147 8.50 -0.95 -22.71
CA ASP A 147 9.06 -0.95 -21.36
C ASP A 147 10.30 -1.87 -21.27
N PRO A 148 11.28 -1.54 -20.41
CA PRO A 148 12.36 -2.47 -20.10
C PRO A 148 11.85 -3.78 -19.50
N LEU A 149 12.73 -4.78 -19.46
CA LEU A 149 12.49 -6.00 -18.69
C LEU A 149 12.52 -5.69 -17.18
N TYR A 150 11.64 -6.35 -16.44
CA TYR A 150 11.45 -6.17 -14.98
C TYR A 150 11.65 -7.49 -14.19
N GLY A 151 11.99 -8.58 -14.87
CA GLY A 151 12.18 -9.88 -14.25
C GLY A 151 13.33 -9.90 -13.23
N THR A 152 13.14 -10.64 -12.15
CA THR A 152 14.17 -10.88 -11.12
C THR A 152 14.85 -12.23 -11.36
N ASN A 153 15.82 -12.59 -10.52
CA ASN A 153 16.39 -13.94 -10.57
C ASN A 153 15.37 -15.02 -10.19
N ASP A 154 14.57 -14.76 -9.17
CA ASP A 154 13.55 -15.71 -8.68
C ASP A 154 12.27 -15.68 -9.51
N PHE A 155 11.98 -14.56 -10.18
CA PHE A 155 10.79 -14.35 -11.00
C PHE A 155 11.14 -13.73 -12.36
N PRO A 156 11.46 -14.55 -13.39
CA PRO A 156 11.80 -14.02 -14.71
C PRO A 156 10.66 -13.30 -15.44
N ASP A 157 9.42 -13.68 -15.15
CA ASP A 157 8.21 -12.97 -15.58
C ASP A 157 7.44 -12.50 -14.34
N VAL A 158 7.14 -11.21 -14.29
CA VAL A 158 6.57 -10.52 -13.14
C VAL A 158 5.25 -9.85 -13.50
N GLY A 159 4.30 -9.92 -12.58
CA GLY A 159 3.05 -9.18 -12.65
C GLY A 159 3.24 -7.71 -12.32
N LEU A 160 2.34 -6.85 -12.80
CA LEU A 160 2.43 -5.41 -12.60
C LEU A 160 1.06 -4.80 -12.32
N ASN A 161 0.93 -4.18 -11.15
CA ASN A 161 -0.17 -3.26 -10.86
C ASN A 161 0.37 -1.83 -10.78
N VAL A 162 -0.38 -0.92 -11.39
CA VAL A 162 -0.06 0.51 -11.40
C VAL A 162 -1.30 1.31 -11.04
N TYR A 163 -1.11 2.34 -10.23
CA TYR A 163 -2.10 3.38 -9.99
C TYR A 163 -1.42 4.75 -10.11
N THR A 164 -2.08 5.68 -10.79
CA THR A 164 -1.60 7.02 -11.05
C THR A 164 -2.59 8.06 -10.55
N GLU A 165 -2.06 9.12 -9.96
CA GLU A 165 -2.82 10.28 -9.55
C GLU A 165 -2.03 11.53 -9.92
N TRP A 166 -2.73 12.55 -10.43
CA TRP A 166 -2.15 13.83 -10.80
C TRP A 166 -2.57 14.89 -9.78
N GLY A 167 -1.65 15.78 -9.42
CA GLY A 167 -1.98 16.89 -8.55
C GLY A 167 -0.90 17.96 -8.49
N SER A 168 -1.21 19.10 -7.90
CA SER A 168 -0.27 20.21 -7.67
C SER A 168 0.39 20.15 -6.29
N HIS A 169 -0.12 19.31 -5.40
CA HIS A 169 0.37 19.20 -4.03
C HIS A 169 1.78 18.59 -3.97
N GLN A 170 2.58 19.10 -3.05
CA GLN A 170 3.91 18.53 -2.79
C GLN A 170 3.78 17.36 -1.81
N THR A 171 2.86 17.41 -0.86
CA THR A 171 2.66 16.34 0.12
C THR A 171 1.23 15.82 0.02
N THR A 172 1.08 14.60 -0.49
CA THR A 172 -0.20 13.88 -0.47
C THR A 172 -0.08 12.72 0.54
N PRO A 173 -1.11 12.44 1.35
CA PRO A 173 -1.13 11.22 2.14
C PRO A 173 -0.90 9.99 1.25
N ILE A 174 -0.03 9.08 1.68
CA ILE A 174 0.17 7.83 0.95
C ILE A 174 -1.06 6.93 1.19
N ILE A 175 -1.87 6.71 0.15
CA ILE A 175 -3.20 6.08 0.24
C ILE A 175 -3.22 4.62 -0.23
N TRP A 176 -2.20 3.82 0.13
CA TRP A 176 -2.08 2.42 -0.31
C TRP A 176 -3.34 1.56 -0.15
N ARG A 177 -4.14 1.80 0.89
CA ARG A 177 -5.41 1.08 1.09
C ARG A 177 -6.44 1.38 0.00
N VAL A 178 -6.57 2.65 -0.36
CA VAL A 178 -7.49 3.09 -1.42
C VAL A 178 -7.01 2.52 -2.75
N VAL A 179 -5.70 2.56 -3.01
CA VAL A 179 -5.11 2.01 -4.24
C VAL A 179 -5.35 0.50 -4.37
N VAL A 180 -5.02 -0.28 -3.35
CA VAL A 180 -5.22 -1.73 -3.38
C VAL A 180 -6.70 -2.10 -3.46
N ARG A 181 -7.56 -1.34 -2.77
CA ARG A 181 -9.02 -1.47 -2.92
C ARG A 181 -9.46 -1.18 -4.34
N ASN A 182 -8.98 -0.12 -4.97
CA ASN A 182 -9.35 0.25 -6.32
C ASN A 182 -8.99 -0.85 -7.32
N TRP A 183 -7.80 -1.45 -7.18
CA TRP A 183 -7.42 -2.65 -7.94
C TRP A 183 -8.33 -3.84 -7.66
N PHE A 184 -8.72 -4.08 -6.40
CA PHE A 184 -9.64 -5.15 -6.07
C PHE A 184 -11.05 -4.92 -6.64
N ASP A 185 -11.54 -3.69 -6.61
CA ASP A 185 -12.88 -3.29 -7.05
C ASP A 185 -13.05 -3.42 -8.59
N GLU A 186 -11.98 -3.62 -9.37
CA GLU A 186 -12.08 -4.01 -10.79
C GLU A 186 -12.82 -5.34 -11.00
N ASN A 187 -13.00 -6.15 -9.93
CA ASN A 187 -13.82 -7.36 -9.94
C ASN A 187 -15.23 -7.14 -10.50
N VAL A 188 -15.80 -5.93 -10.40
CA VAL A 188 -17.13 -5.62 -10.93
C VAL A 188 -17.21 -5.71 -12.45
N ALA A 189 -16.07 -5.57 -13.13
CA ALA A 189 -15.94 -5.66 -14.58
C ALA A 189 -15.55 -7.07 -15.05
N LEU A 190 -15.30 -8.02 -14.14
CA LEU A 190 -14.93 -9.40 -14.44
C LEU A 190 -15.96 -10.39 -13.89
N PRO A 191 -16.97 -10.83 -14.66
CA PRO A 191 -17.95 -11.80 -14.17
C PRO A 191 -17.29 -13.12 -13.76
N ARG A 192 -17.87 -13.82 -12.77
CA ARG A 192 -17.44 -15.15 -12.27
C ARG A 192 -16.95 -16.14 -13.33
N LYS A 193 -17.67 -16.27 -14.46
CA LYS A 193 -17.30 -17.24 -15.49
C LYS A 193 -15.93 -16.94 -16.09
N GLN A 194 -15.56 -15.66 -16.16
CA GLN A 194 -14.30 -15.19 -16.71
C GLN A 194 -13.14 -15.32 -15.73
N ILE A 195 -13.31 -15.55 -14.42
CA ILE A 195 -12.15 -15.81 -13.54
C ILE A 195 -11.68 -17.27 -13.59
N LEU A 196 -12.58 -18.18 -13.97
CA LEU A 196 -12.32 -19.62 -14.10
C LEU A 196 -11.71 -19.96 -15.46
N GLU A 197 -12.12 -19.22 -16.48
CA GLU A 197 -11.61 -19.28 -17.84
C GLU A 197 -11.16 -17.87 -18.23
N TYR A 198 -10.03 -17.42 -17.67
CA TYR A 198 -9.57 -16.04 -17.88
C TYR A 198 -9.45 -15.73 -19.36
N ASN A 199 -10.14 -14.69 -19.82
CA ASN A 199 -10.22 -14.32 -21.23
C ASN A 199 -9.84 -12.86 -21.46
N ASP A 200 -8.79 -12.39 -20.77
CA ASP A 200 -8.17 -11.06 -20.91
C ASP A 200 -9.23 -9.95 -21.00
N ALA A 201 -10.08 -9.83 -19.98
CA ALA A 201 -11.07 -8.77 -19.90
C ALA A 201 -10.36 -7.41 -19.70
N PRO A 202 -10.64 -6.39 -20.53
CA PRO A 202 -9.99 -5.09 -20.41
C PRO A 202 -10.20 -4.45 -19.04
N TYR A 203 -9.17 -3.81 -18.49
CA TYR A 203 -9.21 -3.06 -17.22
C TYR A 203 -9.46 -3.91 -15.97
N THR A 204 -9.13 -5.21 -16.03
CA THR A 204 -9.26 -6.14 -14.90
C THR A 204 -7.91 -6.73 -14.48
N GLU A 205 -6.84 -6.34 -15.17
CA GLU A 205 -5.52 -6.90 -14.96
C GLU A 205 -4.98 -6.65 -13.55
N ASN A 206 -5.37 -5.55 -12.88
CA ASN A 206 -4.92 -5.33 -11.51
C ASN A 206 -5.61 -6.29 -10.54
N PHE A 207 -6.92 -6.48 -10.69
CA PHE A 207 -7.68 -7.45 -9.88
C PHE A 207 -7.13 -8.87 -10.09
N VAL A 208 -7.00 -9.30 -11.34
CA VAL A 208 -6.52 -10.64 -11.70
C VAL A 208 -5.14 -10.91 -11.08
N GLN A 209 -4.23 -9.93 -11.17
CA GLN A 209 -2.91 -10.06 -10.57
C GLN A 209 -2.94 -10.11 -9.04
N LEU A 210 -3.82 -9.31 -8.42
CA LEU A 210 -4.00 -9.28 -6.96
C LEU A 210 -4.50 -10.62 -6.41
N VAL A 211 -5.41 -11.29 -7.13
CA VAL A 211 -6.07 -12.53 -6.67
C VAL A 211 -5.55 -13.81 -7.33
N ALA A 212 -4.46 -13.75 -8.10
CA ALA A 212 -3.81 -14.93 -8.64
C ALA A 212 -3.26 -15.83 -7.51
N ALA A 213 -3.76 -17.07 -7.41
CA ALA A 213 -3.49 -17.95 -6.27
C ALA A 213 -2.02 -18.28 -6.09
N ASP A 214 -1.30 -18.51 -7.20
CA ASP A 214 0.10 -18.92 -7.19
C ASP A 214 1.07 -17.75 -6.99
N THR A 215 0.59 -16.51 -7.10
CA THR A 215 1.38 -15.30 -6.80
C THR A 215 1.60 -15.18 -5.30
N TYR A 216 2.85 -15.24 -4.85
CA TYR A 216 3.19 -15.21 -3.41
C TYR A 216 4.26 -14.19 -3.05
N ALA A 217 4.92 -13.54 -4.00
CA ALA A 217 5.91 -12.49 -3.75
C ALA A 217 5.38 -11.13 -4.22
N LEU A 218 5.60 -10.10 -3.41
CA LEU A 218 5.12 -8.74 -3.63
C LEU A 218 6.23 -7.74 -3.31
N GLY A 219 6.50 -6.82 -4.23
CA GLY A 219 7.36 -5.67 -3.97
C GLY A 219 6.79 -4.41 -4.62
N CYS A 220 6.67 -3.34 -3.86
CA CYS A 220 6.01 -2.12 -4.32
C CYS A 220 6.84 -0.87 -4.07
N SER A 221 6.54 0.20 -4.81
CA SER A 221 7.10 1.53 -4.63
C SER A 221 6.02 2.59 -4.78
N TYR A 222 6.25 3.73 -4.11
CA TYR A 222 5.51 4.96 -4.32
C TYR A 222 6.49 6.05 -4.73
N THR A 223 6.14 6.80 -5.76
CA THR A 223 6.94 7.92 -6.24
C THR A 223 6.08 9.14 -6.48
N ARG A 224 6.62 10.31 -6.13
CA ARG A 224 6.10 11.61 -6.58
C ARG A 224 7.04 12.14 -7.65
N ASN A 225 6.56 12.27 -8.86
CA ASN A 225 7.31 12.71 -10.02
C ASN A 225 6.93 14.16 -10.36
N TYR A 226 7.82 15.11 -10.08
CA TYR A 226 7.61 16.53 -10.39
C TYR A 226 7.91 16.80 -11.87
N MET A 227 6.92 17.30 -12.60
CA MET A 227 6.91 17.45 -14.06
C MET A 227 6.48 18.86 -14.48
N PRO A 228 7.37 19.87 -14.30
CA PRO A 228 7.05 21.26 -14.61
C PRO A 228 6.75 21.51 -16.09
N ASP A 229 7.26 20.66 -17.00
CA ASP A 229 7.02 20.73 -18.44
C ASP A 229 5.54 20.48 -18.82
N MET A 230 4.76 19.80 -17.96
CA MET A 230 3.36 19.48 -18.23
C MET A 230 2.42 20.60 -17.75
N ALA A 231 2.63 21.09 -16.53
CA ALA A 231 1.96 22.27 -15.97
C ALA A 231 2.72 22.80 -14.75
N PRO A 232 2.52 24.08 -14.36
CA PRO A 232 3.11 24.62 -13.13
C PRO A 232 2.75 23.73 -11.92
N GLN A 233 3.76 23.35 -11.15
CA GLN A 233 3.60 22.51 -9.95
C GLN A 233 3.04 21.10 -10.20
N ALA A 234 2.98 20.61 -11.44
CA ALA A 234 2.44 19.29 -11.72
C ALA A 234 3.27 18.17 -11.09
N ASN A 235 2.60 17.31 -10.34
CA ASN A 235 3.14 16.08 -9.78
C ASN A 235 2.32 14.88 -10.28
N LEU A 236 3.02 13.83 -10.67
CA LEU A 236 2.46 12.50 -10.86
C LEU A 236 2.81 11.64 -9.65
N PHE A 237 1.80 11.22 -8.91
CA PHE A 237 1.90 10.23 -7.86
C PHE A 237 1.69 8.85 -8.45
N LEU A 238 2.69 8.00 -8.34
CA LEU A 238 2.73 6.71 -9.00
C LEU A 238 2.97 5.61 -7.96
N TYR A 239 1.99 4.71 -7.88
CA TYR A 239 2.00 3.51 -7.04
C TYR A 239 2.25 2.32 -7.95
N VAL A 240 3.33 1.59 -7.71
CA VAL A 240 3.74 0.43 -8.53
C VAL A 240 3.89 -0.77 -7.63
N CYS A 241 3.31 -1.90 -8.01
CA CYS A 241 3.59 -3.19 -7.40
C CYS A 241 4.01 -4.19 -8.48
N PHE A 242 5.12 -4.87 -8.23
CA PHE A 242 5.52 -6.07 -8.96
C PHE A 242 5.19 -7.32 -8.15
N TYR A 243 4.82 -8.37 -8.89
CA TYR A 243 4.30 -9.62 -8.34
C TYR A 243 5.05 -10.83 -8.90
N GLY A 244 5.34 -11.80 -8.03
CA GLY A 244 6.05 -13.03 -8.38
C GLY A 244 5.31 -14.28 -7.89
N PRO A 245 5.08 -15.28 -8.76
CA PRO A 245 5.04 -15.17 -10.23
C PRO A 245 3.98 -14.19 -10.73
N LYS A 246 4.05 -13.84 -12.01
CA LYS A 246 2.95 -13.16 -12.72
C LYS A 246 1.69 -14.02 -12.73
N ALA A 247 0.53 -13.35 -12.74
CA ALA A 247 -0.76 -14.00 -12.95
C ALA A 247 -0.79 -14.80 -14.27
N PRO A 248 -1.57 -15.88 -14.31
CA PRO A 248 -1.64 -16.71 -15.50
C PRO A 248 -2.20 -15.93 -16.70
N SER A 249 -1.73 -16.30 -17.90
CA SER A 249 -2.30 -15.82 -19.17
C SER A 249 -3.74 -16.32 -19.36
N ALA A 250 -4.46 -15.71 -20.32
CA ALA A 250 -5.77 -16.18 -20.73
C ALA A 250 -5.81 -17.70 -21.02
N GLY A 251 -6.94 -18.32 -20.67
CA GLY A 251 -7.22 -19.75 -20.79
C GLY A 251 -6.85 -20.57 -19.57
N LYS A 252 -6.26 -19.97 -18.52
CA LYS A 252 -5.94 -20.63 -17.25
C LYS A 252 -6.73 -20.01 -16.09
N PRO A 253 -7.10 -20.80 -15.07
CA PRO A 253 -7.81 -20.27 -13.90
C PRO A 253 -6.89 -19.38 -13.06
N VAL A 254 -7.41 -18.25 -12.59
CA VAL A 254 -6.68 -17.33 -11.71
C VAL A 254 -6.47 -17.94 -10.32
N TYR A 255 -7.42 -18.76 -9.87
CA TYR A 255 -7.34 -19.62 -8.67
C TYR A 255 -8.23 -20.85 -8.86
N GLN A 256 -8.07 -21.87 -8.00
CA GLN A 256 -8.88 -23.09 -8.06
C GLN A 256 -10.13 -22.99 -7.17
N PRO A 257 -11.35 -23.09 -7.74
CA PRO A 257 -12.60 -23.04 -6.95
C PRO A 257 -12.74 -24.28 -6.07
N ALA A 258 -12.66 -24.09 -4.77
CA ALA A 258 -12.89 -25.15 -3.79
C ALA A 258 -13.09 -24.52 -2.39
N PRO A 259 -13.51 -25.28 -1.38
CA PRO A 259 -13.46 -24.82 0.01
C PRO A 259 -12.07 -24.27 0.34
N TYR A 260 -11.99 -23.16 1.07
CA TYR A 260 -10.71 -22.52 1.39
C TYR A 260 -9.75 -23.53 2.01
N CYS A 261 -8.47 -23.41 1.64
CA CYS A 261 -7.40 -24.32 2.02
C CYS A 261 -7.51 -25.80 1.57
N SER A 262 -8.58 -26.23 0.88
CA SER A 262 -8.72 -27.64 0.51
C SER A 262 -7.72 -28.10 -0.55
N LEU A 263 -7.05 -27.16 -1.23
CA LEU A 263 -6.10 -27.40 -2.31
C LEU A 263 -4.79 -26.63 -2.08
N CYS A 264 -4.42 -26.40 -0.82
CA CYS A 264 -3.14 -25.76 -0.51
C CYS A 264 -1.97 -26.55 -1.11
N PRO A 265 -1.02 -25.88 -1.79
CA PRO A 265 0.13 -26.56 -2.39
C PRO A 265 0.97 -27.34 -1.37
N GLU A 266 1.76 -28.29 -1.86
CA GLU A 266 2.77 -28.97 -1.06
C GLU A 266 3.69 -27.95 -0.36
N ASP A 267 4.20 -28.31 0.82
CA ASP A 267 5.00 -27.44 1.69
C ASP A 267 4.30 -26.16 2.20
N THR A 268 2.98 -26.08 2.07
CA THR A 268 2.17 -25.08 2.76
C THR A 268 1.24 -25.69 3.81
N THR A 269 0.70 -24.84 4.67
CA THR A 269 -0.32 -25.13 5.67
C THR A 269 -1.42 -24.09 5.59
N CYS A 270 -2.63 -24.46 5.97
CA CYS A 270 -3.74 -23.52 6.04
C CYS A 270 -3.60 -22.61 7.27
N ASP A 271 -3.68 -21.30 7.06
CA ASP A 271 -4.05 -20.34 8.09
C ASP A 271 -5.57 -20.19 8.12
N VAL A 272 -6.25 -21.05 8.90
CA VAL A 272 -7.72 -21.17 8.92
C VAL A 272 -8.46 -19.82 9.09
N PRO A 273 -8.04 -18.89 9.98
CA PRO A 273 -8.69 -17.60 10.11
C PRO A 273 -8.69 -16.73 8.85
N THR A 274 -7.68 -16.88 7.98
CA THR A 274 -7.57 -16.10 6.74
C THR A 274 -7.94 -16.91 5.50
N GLY A 275 -7.97 -18.24 5.58
CA GLY A 275 -8.19 -19.12 4.43
C GLY A 275 -7.03 -19.14 3.43
N LEU A 276 -5.86 -18.63 3.83
CA LEU A 276 -4.66 -18.57 2.98
C LEU A 276 -3.71 -19.73 3.27
N CYS A 277 -2.98 -20.14 2.24
CA CYS A 277 -1.94 -21.16 2.31
C CYS A 277 -0.59 -20.49 2.62
N VAL A 278 0.00 -20.85 3.75
CA VAL A 278 1.26 -20.28 4.27
C VAL A 278 2.39 -21.31 4.22
N LEU A 279 3.61 -20.92 3.87
CA LEU A 279 4.76 -21.82 3.77
C LEU A 279 5.11 -22.47 5.14
N ARG A 280 5.37 -23.79 5.14
CA ARG A 280 5.80 -24.56 6.32
C ARG A 280 7.16 -24.07 6.84
N GLY A 281 7.33 -24.04 8.16
CA GLY A 281 8.64 -23.84 8.79
C GLY A 281 9.06 -22.39 9.07
N LYS A 282 8.28 -21.38 8.66
CA LYS A 282 8.38 -20.05 9.27
C LYS A 282 7.42 -19.98 10.44
N LYS A 283 7.95 -19.88 11.67
CA LYS A 283 7.18 -19.26 12.75
C LYS A 283 6.71 -17.90 12.24
N PRO A 284 5.45 -17.47 12.50
CA PRO A 284 5.03 -16.11 12.18
C PRO A 284 6.06 -15.15 12.78
N GLY A 285 6.88 -14.56 11.92
CA GLY A 285 7.86 -13.56 12.33
C GLY A 285 7.07 -12.44 12.98
N ALA A 286 7.42 -12.13 14.21
CA ALA A 286 6.75 -11.16 15.05
C ALA A 286 6.63 -9.80 14.36
N THR A 287 5.51 -9.59 13.68
CA THR A 287 4.68 -8.38 13.67
C THR A 287 3.45 -8.70 12.80
N ARG A 288 2.50 -9.46 13.33
CA ARG A 288 1.11 -9.24 12.90
C ARG A 288 0.75 -7.89 13.52
N PRO A 289 0.68 -6.77 12.77
CA PRO A 289 0.10 -5.57 13.34
C PRO A 289 -1.31 -5.96 13.83
N PRO A 290 -1.74 -5.46 15.00
CA PRO A 290 -3.10 -5.70 15.47
C PRO A 290 -4.09 -5.38 14.33
N PRO A 291 -5.19 -6.13 14.19
CA PRO A 291 -6.22 -5.81 13.21
C PRO A 291 -6.56 -4.33 13.37
N ASP A 292 -6.31 -3.57 12.32
CA ASP A 292 -6.56 -2.16 12.36
C ASP A 292 -8.07 -1.95 12.26
N ARG A 293 -8.67 -1.43 13.32
CA ARG A 293 -10.12 -1.25 13.45
C ARG A 293 -10.71 -0.32 12.38
N SER A 294 -9.87 0.41 11.65
CA SER A 294 -10.29 1.15 10.46
C SER A 294 -10.71 0.27 9.27
N PHE A 295 -10.62 -1.06 9.39
CA PHE A 295 -11.16 -2.04 8.44
C PHE A 295 -12.49 -2.67 8.85
N GLU A 296 -13.04 -2.34 10.02
CA GLU A 296 -14.40 -2.75 10.38
C GLU A 296 -15.39 -1.85 9.65
N HIS A 297 -16.31 -2.44 8.89
CA HIS A 297 -17.48 -1.69 8.40
C HIS A 297 -18.24 -1.12 9.61
N PRO A 298 -18.69 0.13 9.54
CA PRO A 298 -19.65 0.63 10.52
C PRO A 298 -20.83 -0.35 10.59
N PRO A 299 -21.35 -0.68 11.78
CA PRO A 299 -22.56 -1.47 11.86
C PRO A 299 -23.65 -0.77 11.05
N GLU A 300 -24.34 -1.53 10.21
CA GLU A 300 -25.48 -1.05 9.43
C GLU A 300 -26.44 -0.30 10.36
N HIS A 301 -26.63 0.99 10.10
CA HIS A 301 -27.70 1.75 10.72
C HIS A 301 -29.02 1.12 10.29
N LYS A 302 -29.66 0.39 11.21
CA LYS A 302 -31.08 0.05 11.11
C LYS A 302 -31.85 1.34 10.86
N LYS A 303 -32.57 1.38 9.74
CA LYS A 303 -33.59 2.38 9.46
C LYS A 303 -34.75 2.16 10.43
N ASP A 304 -34.65 2.75 11.61
CA ASP A 304 -35.81 3.06 12.42
C ASP A 304 -36.00 4.58 12.33
N GLY A 305 -37.07 4.98 11.65
CA GLY A 305 -37.36 6.38 11.37
C GLY A 305 -37.76 7.17 12.61
N ASP A 306 -37.33 8.42 12.69
CA ASP A 306 -38.19 9.53 13.08
C ASP A 306 -37.59 10.86 12.59
N MET A 307 -38.47 11.76 12.18
CA MET A 307 -38.17 13.12 11.74
C MET A 307 -37.68 13.97 12.92
N GLY A 308 -36.53 14.61 12.78
CA GLY A 308 -36.02 15.56 13.78
C GLY A 308 -35.07 16.58 13.18
N SER A 309 -35.64 17.71 12.76
CA SER A 309 -34.98 18.96 12.41
C SER A 309 -33.91 19.37 13.43
N TYR A 310 -32.67 19.66 13.00
CA TYR A 310 -31.82 20.71 13.58
C TYR A 310 -30.69 21.13 12.62
N ASP A 311 -30.79 22.37 12.17
CA ASP A 311 -29.79 23.37 11.75
C ASP A 311 -28.53 22.96 10.96
N ARG A 312 -28.60 23.30 9.66
CA ARG A 312 -27.45 23.71 8.84
C ARG A 312 -26.87 25.00 9.43
N GLU A 313 -25.61 24.97 9.83
CA GLU A 313 -24.62 26.00 9.49
C GLU A 313 -23.24 25.64 10.06
N HIS A 314 -22.19 25.87 9.26
CA HIS A 314 -20.75 25.78 9.57
C HIS A 314 -20.07 24.41 9.43
N ALA A 315 -19.90 23.98 8.19
CA ALA A 315 -18.74 23.22 7.76
C ALA A 315 -18.49 23.49 6.26
N ASP A 316 -17.78 24.58 5.98
CA ASP A 316 -17.15 24.79 4.67
C ASP A 316 -15.70 25.22 4.89
N ASP A 317 -14.85 24.86 3.92
CA ASP A 317 -13.39 25.04 3.84
C ASP A 317 -12.50 23.99 4.54
N SER A 318 -12.47 22.75 4.01
CA SER A 318 -11.20 22.11 3.56
C SER A 318 -11.39 20.72 2.91
N ALA A 319 -12.35 20.56 2.00
CA ALA A 319 -12.50 19.30 1.28
C ALA A 319 -13.01 19.53 -0.14
N THR A 320 -12.16 20.11 -1.00
CA THR A 320 -12.42 20.19 -2.43
C THR A 320 -11.25 19.58 -3.20
N GLU A 321 -11.62 18.50 -3.92
CA GLU A 321 -10.95 17.92 -5.09
C GLU A 321 -9.62 17.19 -4.89
N ALA A 322 -9.70 15.97 -4.34
CA ALA A 322 -8.88 14.87 -4.82
C ALA A 322 -9.77 14.00 -5.72
N VAL A 323 -9.80 14.28 -7.03
CA VAL A 323 -10.48 13.41 -8.00
C VAL A 323 -9.55 12.22 -8.26
N ALA A 324 -9.73 11.15 -7.49
CA ALA A 324 -9.23 9.84 -7.87
C ALA A 324 -9.86 9.47 -9.22
N VAL A 325 -9.05 9.40 -10.28
CA VAL A 325 -9.53 8.94 -11.59
C VAL A 325 -9.67 7.42 -11.53
N MET A 326 -10.82 6.93 -11.06
CA MET A 326 -11.27 5.60 -11.43
C MET A 326 -11.45 5.59 -12.96
N SER A 327 -11.04 4.51 -13.62
CA SER A 327 -11.37 4.32 -15.03
C SER A 327 -12.87 4.58 -15.22
N PRO A 328 -13.30 5.45 -16.16
CA PRO A 328 -14.71 5.77 -16.38
C PRO A 328 -15.59 4.52 -16.61
N LEU A 329 -14.98 3.45 -17.14
CA LEU A 329 -15.64 2.16 -17.36
C LEU A 329 -15.83 1.37 -16.07
N VAL A 330 -14.86 1.42 -15.15
CA VAL A 330 -14.99 0.82 -13.80
C VAL A 330 -16.00 1.63 -12.99
N ALA A 331 -15.95 2.96 -13.06
CA ALA A 331 -16.95 3.82 -12.45
C ALA A 331 -18.37 3.50 -12.97
N ALA A 332 -18.52 3.37 -14.30
CA ALA A 332 -19.78 2.97 -14.92
C ALA A 332 -20.23 1.55 -14.52
N ALA A 333 -19.31 0.59 -14.44
CA ALA A 333 -19.61 -0.77 -14.00
C ALA A 333 -20.04 -0.84 -12.53
N ILE A 334 -19.39 -0.05 -11.65
CA ILE A 334 -19.79 0.13 -10.24
C ILE A 334 -21.19 0.74 -10.17
N SER A 335 -21.48 1.79 -10.95
CA SER A 335 -22.81 2.42 -11.01
C SER A 335 -23.89 1.45 -11.48
N ILE A 336 -23.62 0.63 -12.51
CA ILE A 336 -24.57 -0.38 -13.00
C ILE A 336 -24.79 -1.50 -11.97
N HIS A 337 -23.73 -1.92 -11.26
CA HIS A 337 -23.84 -2.93 -10.21
C HIS A 337 -24.65 -2.41 -9.01
N ARG A 338 -24.41 -1.16 -8.55
CA ARG A 338 -25.19 -0.53 -7.47
C ARG A 338 -26.67 -0.41 -7.81
N TRP A 339 -26.99 -0.01 -9.05
CA TRP A 339 -28.36 0.03 -9.55
C TRP A 339 -29.03 -1.35 -9.51
N ARG A 340 -28.32 -2.43 -9.87
CA ARG A 340 -28.84 -3.81 -9.81
C ARG A 340 -29.05 -4.33 -8.38
N GLN A 341 -28.25 -3.84 -7.43
CA GLN A 341 -28.36 -4.21 -6.01
C GLN A 341 -29.36 -3.33 -5.24
N GLY A 342 -29.96 -2.32 -5.88
CA GLY A 342 -30.92 -1.41 -5.25
C GLY A 342 -30.32 -0.52 -4.16
N VAL A 343 -29.04 -0.16 -4.28
CA VAL A 343 -28.28 0.61 -3.27
C VAL A 343 -28.18 2.11 -3.60
N ASP A 344 -28.92 2.59 -4.60
CA ASP A 344 -29.05 4.03 -4.91
C ASP A 344 -30.41 4.59 -4.48
#